data_AF-A0A399QYV0-F1
#
_entry.id   AF-A0A399QYV0-F1
#
_cell.length_a   1.000
_cell.length_b   1.000
_cell.length_c   1.000
_cell.angle_alpha   90.00
_cell.angle_beta   90.00
_cell.angle_gamma   90.00
#
_symmetry.space_group_name_H-M   'P 1'
#
loop_
_entity.id
_entity.type
_entity.pdbx_description
1 polymer ?
#
loop_
_entity_poly.entity_id
_entity_poly.type
_entity_poly.pdbx_seq_one_letter_code
_entity_poly.pdbx_strand_id
1 'polypeptide(L)'
;MLGVAAVGTSLGVFHSIGQSRTAEAQIPATVQLAMPLASTLLTADGFDPETEVITRDGTLQPRETLIELVTELGVGGSDASRSLQAIYDAELVDPRRVRPGLNVSAQFRGDTPDTAELVSLSLSRDNGGQILSKRMSDGEFMPMVLQPHTQPVERRVSGRIDGSIYQTALSQGAHDQQVVDFAKIFGYDLDFQRDVQPGDEFEIVYEEMVDERGNRVSSGNVLYAAFNGRRVDKSYYRFTPEDDGATDYFNFDGESATKFLMKTPINGARLSSNFGYRRHPISGYNKLHKGTDFAAPSGTPIYAAGHGTIERANRYGGYGNYIRIKHANGFQTAYAHMSRFASGMRAGSRVQQGDVIGYVGSTGASTGPHLHYEVLRNGSHINAMTLDMPTGRKLADSPATFEEFVARRDEIDQMRRTAPTPNGGGVMMASNEVPPAP
;
A
#
# COMPACT_ATOMS: atom_id res chain seq x y z
N MET A 1 69.93 -36.81 32.36
CA MET A 1 71.08 -37.18 31.50
C MET A 1 70.77 -36.70 30.08
N LEU A 2 71.81 -36.20 29.41
CA LEU A 2 71.95 -35.72 28.02
C LEU A 2 70.88 -36.23 27.02
N GLY A 3 70.43 -35.50 26.00
CA GLY A 3 70.99 -34.36 25.30
C GLY A 3 70.89 -34.59 23.78
N VAL A 4 70.84 -33.48 23.03
CA VAL A 4 71.24 -33.31 21.62
C VAL A 4 70.21 -33.58 20.52
N ALA A 5 70.02 -32.52 19.74
CA ALA A 5 69.30 -32.41 18.47
C ALA A 5 70.09 -33.01 17.29
N ALA A 6 69.38 -33.43 16.25
CA ALA A 6 69.93 -33.51 14.90
C ALA A 6 68.84 -33.18 13.86
N VAL A 7 69.14 -32.16 13.07
CA VAL A 7 68.45 -31.77 11.84
C VAL A 7 68.81 -32.78 10.75
N GLY A 8 67.82 -33.17 9.95
CA GLY A 8 68.01 -33.97 8.74
C GLY A 8 66.88 -33.72 7.75
N THR A 9 67.13 -32.82 6.80
CA THR A 9 66.31 -32.58 5.62
C THR A 9 66.32 -33.82 4.71
N SER A 10 65.14 -34.35 4.39
CA SER A 10 64.95 -35.23 3.23
C SER A 10 63.71 -34.78 2.46
N LEU A 11 63.95 -34.31 1.23
CA LEU A 11 62.95 -34.11 0.18
C LEU A 11 62.18 -35.43 -0.04
N GLY A 12 60.89 -35.42 0.25
CA GLY A 12 59.96 -36.48 -0.13
C GLY A 12 58.88 -35.89 -1.03
N VAL A 13 58.95 -36.22 -2.33
CA VAL A 13 57.94 -35.89 -3.33
C VAL A 13 56.65 -36.62 -2.99
N PHE A 14 55.67 -35.93 -2.44
CA PHE A 14 54.31 -36.45 -2.32
C PHE A 14 53.54 -36.16 -3.61
N HIS A 15 53.19 -37.23 -4.33
CA HIS A 15 52.15 -37.19 -5.35
C HIS A 15 50.82 -36.84 -4.68
N SER A 16 50.39 -35.59 -4.89
CA SER A 16 49.01 -35.20 -4.66
C SER A 16 48.13 -35.92 -5.68
N ILE A 17 47.36 -36.91 -5.23
CA ILE A 17 46.18 -37.38 -5.96
C ILE A 17 45.17 -36.24 -5.85
N GLY A 18 45.19 -35.35 -6.83
CA GLY A 18 44.16 -34.34 -7.02
C GLY A 18 42.84 -35.02 -7.38
N GLN A 19 42.00 -35.30 -6.38
CA GLN A 19 40.57 -35.43 -6.63
C GLN A 19 39.99 -34.03 -6.78
N SER A 20 40.04 -33.51 -8.00
CA SER A 20 39.17 -32.44 -8.44
C SER A 20 37.73 -32.94 -8.40
N ARG A 21 37.04 -32.73 -7.26
CA ARG A 21 35.58 -32.69 -7.23
C ARG A 21 35.16 -31.45 -8.01
N THR A 22 34.86 -31.66 -9.29
CA THR A 22 34.05 -30.76 -10.09
C THR A 22 32.76 -30.50 -9.32
N ALA A 23 32.59 -29.26 -8.87
CA ALA A 23 31.28 -28.78 -8.47
C ALA A 23 30.38 -28.93 -9.70
N GLU A 24 29.44 -29.88 -9.66
CA GLU A 24 28.29 -29.85 -10.56
C GLU A 24 27.58 -28.52 -10.29
N ALA A 25 27.79 -27.57 -11.20
CA ALA A 25 26.96 -26.39 -11.28
C ALA A 25 25.54 -26.88 -11.51
N GLN A 26 24.70 -26.77 -10.48
CA GLN A 26 23.25 -26.85 -10.66
C GLN A 26 22.90 -25.81 -11.72
N ILE A 27 22.49 -26.32 -12.88
CA ILE A 27 21.96 -25.52 -13.98
C ILE A 27 20.87 -24.65 -13.37
N PRO A 28 20.95 -23.31 -13.45
CA PRO A 28 19.86 -22.48 -12.97
C PRO A 28 18.60 -22.95 -13.70
N ALA A 29 17.58 -23.36 -12.93
CA ALA A 29 16.28 -23.66 -13.50
C ALA A 29 15.90 -22.47 -14.38
N THR A 30 15.78 -22.72 -15.69
CA THR A 30 15.30 -21.73 -16.63
C THR A 30 13.92 -21.34 -16.14
N VAL A 31 13.80 -20.18 -15.51
CA VAL A 31 12.52 -19.54 -15.26
C VAL A 31 11.96 -19.26 -16.64
N GLN A 32 11.05 -20.11 -17.08
CA GLN A 32 10.32 -19.90 -18.32
C GLN A 32 9.45 -18.67 -18.08
N LEU A 33 9.92 -17.50 -18.52
CA LEU A 33 9.14 -16.27 -18.49
C LEU A 33 7.80 -16.59 -19.15
N ALA A 34 6.71 -16.36 -18.42
CA ALA A 34 5.38 -16.65 -18.90
C ALA A 34 5.17 -15.95 -20.25
N MET A 35 4.81 -16.72 -21.28
CA MET A 35 4.41 -16.13 -22.55
C MET A 35 3.24 -15.16 -22.29
N PRO A 36 3.27 -13.94 -22.85
CA PRO A 36 2.20 -12.97 -22.64
C PRO A 36 0.84 -13.56 -23.08
N LEU A 37 -0.25 -13.12 -22.46
CA LEU A 37 -1.64 -13.53 -22.82
C LEU A 37 -1.90 -13.41 -24.33
N ALA A 38 -1.31 -12.39 -24.97
CA ALA A 38 -1.32 -12.23 -26.42
C ALA A 38 -0.85 -13.49 -27.18
N SER A 39 0.25 -14.12 -26.76
CA SER A 39 0.80 -15.33 -27.41
C SER A 39 -0.16 -16.53 -27.37
N THR A 40 -1.13 -16.53 -26.45
CA THR A 40 -2.03 -17.68 -26.20
C THR A 40 -3.36 -17.54 -26.94
N LEU A 41 -3.79 -16.31 -27.23
CA LEU A 41 -5.02 -16.03 -27.98
C LEU A 41 -4.80 -16.00 -29.50
N LEU A 42 -3.56 -15.75 -29.94
CA LEU A 42 -3.21 -15.85 -31.36
C LEU A 42 -3.30 -17.26 -31.94
N THR A 43 -3.35 -18.30 -31.09
CA THR A 43 -3.47 -19.71 -31.51
C THR A 43 -4.92 -20.22 -31.62
N ALA A 44 -5.93 -19.45 -31.21
CA ALA A 44 -7.30 -19.96 -31.08
C ALA A 44 -8.26 -19.60 -32.23
N ASP A 45 -7.99 -18.56 -33.02
CA ASP A 45 -8.80 -18.23 -34.21
C ASP A 45 -7.90 -18.20 -35.45
N GLY A 46 -7.88 -19.34 -36.16
CA GLY A 46 -7.07 -19.60 -37.35
C GLY A 46 -5.96 -20.62 -37.08
N PHE A 47 -6.34 -21.89 -36.93
CA PHE A 47 -5.39 -23.00 -36.89
C PHE A 47 -4.68 -23.11 -38.25
N ASP A 48 -3.53 -22.46 -38.37
CA ASP A 48 -2.41 -22.95 -39.17
C ASP A 48 -1.29 -23.35 -38.20
N PRO A 49 -1.18 -24.64 -37.82
CA PRO A 49 -0.27 -25.11 -36.78
C PRO A 49 1.22 -25.03 -37.18
N GLU A 50 1.57 -24.49 -38.35
CA GLU A 50 2.95 -24.45 -38.88
C GLU A 50 3.59 -23.06 -38.95
N THR A 51 2.93 -21.98 -38.49
CA THR A 51 3.59 -20.66 -38.52
C THR A 51 4.48 -20.47 -37.30
N GLU A 52 5.79 -20.66 -37.45
CA GLU A 52 6.77 -20.29 -36.42
C GLU A 52 6.73 -18.76 -36.23
N VAL A 53 6.30 -18.32 -35.05
CA VAL A 53 6.20 -16.89 -34.71
C VAL A 53 7.35 -16.51 -33.78
N ILE A 54 8.18 -15.56 -34.21
CA ILE A 54 9.30 -15.06 -33.42
C ILE A 54 8.82 -13.90 -32.57
N THR A 55 9.04 -13.98 -31.26
CA THR A 55 8.75 -12.88 -30.33
C THR A 55 10.01 -12.09 -30.02
N ARG A 56 9.91 -10.76 -30.04
CA ARG A 56 10.96 -9.84 -29.61
C ARG A 56 10.38 -8.87 -28.58
N ASP A 57 11.02 -8.80 -27.42
CA ASP A 57 10.56 -7.99 -26.29
C ASP A 57 11.52 -6.83 -26.02
N GLY A 58 10.96 -5.72 -25.52
CA GLY A 58 11.71 -4.54 -25.12
C GLY A 58 10.99 -3.74 -24.04
N THR A 59 11.74 -2.89 -23.35
CA THR A 59 11.21 -2.01 -22.30
C THR A 59 11.56 -0.58 -22.64
N LEU A 60 10.56 0.30 -22.61
CA LEU A 60 10.73 1.71 -22.97
C LEU A 60 11.69 2.42 -22.01
N GLN A 61 12.75 3.00 -22.55
CA GLN A 61 13.77 3.71 -21.80
C GLN A 61 13.41 5.18 -21.57
N PRO A 62 14.03 5.85 -20.58
CA PRO A 62 13.86 7.28 -20.40
C PRO A 62 14.24 8.06 -21.66
N ARG A 63 13.34 8.94 -22.12
CA ARG A 63 13.49 9.80 -23.31
C ARG A 63 13.42 9.06 -24.66
N GLU A 64 13.11 7.77 -24.65
CA GLU A 64 12.79 6.99 -25.83
C GLU A 64 11.30 7.12 -26.16
N THR A 65 10.95 7.10 -27.45
CA THR A 65 9.58 7.07 -27.93
C THR A 65 9.11 5.64 -28.25
N LEU A 66 7.80 5.40 -28.17
CA LEU A 66 7.24 4.09 -28.54
C LEU A 66 7.58 3.68 -29.97
N ILE A 67 7.65 4.62 -30.91
CA ILE A 67 7.98 4.32 -32.30
C ILE A 67 9.46 3.90 -32.44
N GLU A 68 10.37 4.50 -31.67
CA GLU A 68 11.79 4.12 -31.64
C GLU A 68 11.95 2.69 -31.11
N LEU A 69 11.36 2.41 -29.94
CA LEU A 69 11.41 1.07 -29.33
C LEU A 69 10.86 -0.01 -30.27
N VAL A 70 9.67 0.22 -30.85
CA VAL A 70 9.03 -0.74 -31.75
C VAL A 70 9.88 -0.97 -33.01
N THR A 71 10.53 0.07 -33.52
CA THR A 71 11.46 -0.04 -34.65
C THR A 71 12.73 -0.80 -34.26
N GLU A 72 13.25 -0.60 -33.04
CA GLU A 72 14.40 -1.34 -32.50
C GLU A 72 14.12 -2.84 -32.33
N LEU A 73 12.88 -3.22 -32.02
CA LEU A 73 12.42 -4.61 -32.05
C LEU A 73 12.37 -5.19 -33.48
N GLY A 74 12.71 -4.40 -34.50
CA GLY A 74 12.79 -4.82 -35.89
C GLY A 74 11.45 -4.79 -36.61
N VAL A 75 10.48 -4.01 -36.12
CA VAL A 75 9.25 -3.73 -36.84
C VAL A 75 9.54 -2.69 -37.94
N GLY A 76 9.13 -2.98 -39.17
CA GLY A 76 9.25 -2.04 -40.29
C GLY A 76 8.48 -0.73 -40.01
N GLY A 77 9.06 0.42 -40.36
CA GLY A 77 8.52 1.73 -39.97
C GLY A 77 7.06 2.00 -40.38
N SER A 78 6.61 1.44 -41.51
CA SER A 78 5.21 1.52 -41.94
C SER A 78 4.26 0.72 -41.04
N ASP A 79 4.64 -0.50 -40.65
CA ASP A 79 3.85 -1.33 -39.76
C ASP A 79 3.88 -0.82 -38.32
N ALA A 80 5.03 -0.33 -37.86
CA ALA A 80 5.17 0.29 -36.55
C ALA A 80 4.22 1.50 -36.43
N SER A 81 4.19 2.35 -37.47
CA SER A 81 3.32 3.51 -37.52
C SER A 81 1.84 3.12 -37.58
N ARG A 82 1.44 2.18 -38.46
CA ARG A 82 0.03 1.73 -38.56
C ARG A 82 -0.45 1.04 -37.29
N SER A 83 0.37 0.16 -36.70
CA SER A 83 0.03 -0.57 -35.49
C SER A 83 -0.14 0.36 -34.28
N LEU A 84 0.76 1.33 -34.10
CA LEU A 84 0.65 2.34 -33.04
C LEU A 84 -0.49 3.32 -33.29
N GLN A 85 -0.71 3.75 -34.54
CA GLN A 85 -1.82 4.64 -34.90
C GLN A 85 -3.17 3.99 -34.58
N ALA A 86 -3.35 2.71 -34.88
CA ALA A 86 -4.56 1.97 -34.51
C ALA A 86 -4.81 2.01 -32.99
N ILE A 87 -3.76 1.87 -32.17
CA ILE A 87 -3.85 1.97 -30.70
C ILE A 87 -4.26 3.38 -30.27
N TYR A 88 -3.68 4.42 -30.89
CA TYR A 88 -3.95 5.82 -30.55
C TYR A 88 -5.36 6.27 -30.98
N ASP A 89 -5.81 5.86 -32.16
CA ASP A 89 -7.14 6.18 -32.69
C ASP A 89 -8.25 5.54 -31.87
N ALA A 90 -7.98 4.36 -31.29
CA ALA A 90 -8.86 3.70 -30.34
C ALA A 90 -8.79 4.29 -28.91
N GLU A 91 -8.02 5.38 -28.71
CA GLU A 91 -7.81 6.05 -27.42
C GLU A 91 -7.31 5.12 -26.29
N LEU A 92 -6.66 4.00 -26.64
CA LEU A 92 -6.22 3.00 -25.66
C LEU A 92 -4.91 3.42 -24.96
N VAL A 93 -4.09 4.24 -25.62
CA VAL A 93 -2.86 4.82 -25.08
C VAL A 93 -2.79 6.29 -25.47
N ASP A 94 -2.55 7.16 -24.48
CA ASP A 94 -2.15 8.54 -24.74
C ASP A 94 -0.62 8.60 -24.90
N PRO A 95 -0.09 8.88 -26.10
CA PRO A 95 1.35 8.88 -26.36
C PRO A 95 2.11 9.90 -25.48
N ARG A 96 1.43 10.91 -24.94
CA ARG A 96 2.04 11.93 -24.05
C ARG A 96 2.16 11.47 -22.60
N ARG A 97 1.48 10.37 -22.23
CA ARG A 97 1.41 9.86 -20.86
C ARG A 97 2.11 8.51 -20.69
N VAL A 98 2.71 7.99 -21.75
CA VAL A 98 3.53 6.78 -21.70
C VAL A 98 4.74 7.04 -20.80
N ARG A 99 5.03 6.10 -19.91
CA ARG A 99 6.11 6.19 -18.92
C ARG A 99 7.24 5.24 -19.28
N PRO A 100 8.50 5.60 -18.97
CA PRO A 100 9.60 4.64 -19.00
C PRO A 100 9.29 3.41 -18.13
N GLY A 101 9.77 2.24 -18.55
CA GLY A 101 9.45 0.95 -17.93
C GLY A 101 8.28 0.20 -18.57
N LEU A 102 7.62 0.77 -19.57
CA LEU A 102 6.57 0.09 -20.33
C LEU A 102 7.16 -1.07 -21.14
N ASN A 103 6.66 -2.28 -20.95
CA ASN A 103 7.08 -3.45 -21.73
C ASN A 103 6.29 -3.54 -23.03
N VAL A 104 6.99 -3.82 -24.12
CA VAL A 104 6.46 -3.96 -25.48
C VAL A 104 6.97 -5.27 -26.06
N SER A 105 6.08 -6.02 -26.71
CA SER A 105 6.37 -7.29 -27.35
C SER A 105 5.89 -7.25 -28.80
N ALA A 106 6.76 -7.60 -29.74
CA ALA A 106 6.46 -7.68 -31.17
C ALA A 106 6.58 -9.14 -31.64
N GLN A 107 5.52 -9.63 -32.29
CA GLN A 107 5.46 -10.98 -32.84
C GLN A 107 5.56 -10.94 -34.35
N PHE A 108 6.44 -11.74 -34.92
CA PHE A 108 6.72 -11.77 -36.35
C PHE A 108 6.45 -13.15 -36.95
N ARG A 109 5.96 -13.17 -38.18
CA ARG A 109 5.91 -14.36 -39.04
C ARG A 109 7.15 -14.35 -39.94
N GLY A 110 7.90 -15.45 -39.96
CA GLY A 110 9.06 -15.66 -40.84
C GLY A 110 10.42 -15.44 -40.15
N ASP A 111 11.46 -16.09 -40.68
CA ASP A 111 12.72 -16.34 -39.95
C ASP A 111 13.84 -15.34 -40.20
N THR A 112 13.73 -14.50 -41.24
CA THR A 112 14.77 -13.52 -41.61
C THR A 112 14.26 -12.08 -41.45
N PRO A 113 15.13 -11.11 -41.09
CA PRO A 113 14.73 -9.70 -40.97
C PRO A 113 14.03 -9.12 -42.20
N ASP A 114 14.37 -9.63 -43.39
CA ASP A 114 13.83 -9.17 -44.68
C ASP A 114 12.47 -9.79 -45.03
N THR A 115 12.11 -10.89 -44.37
CA THR A 115 10.84 -11.61 -44.57
C THR A 115 9.93 -11.57 -43.33
N ALA A 116 10.38 -10.96 -42.23
CA ALA A 116 9.68 -10.91 -40.96
C ALA A 116 8.50 -9.93 -41.04
N GLU A 117 7.29 -10.46 -41.12
CA GLU A 117 6.05 -9.67 -41.12
C GLU A 117 5.53 -9.51 -39.69
N LEU A 118 5.27 -8.27 -39.24
CA LEU A 118 4.65 -8.05 -37.94
C LEU A 118 3.25 -8.69 -37.90
N VAL A 119 3.03 -9.63 -37.00
CA VAL A 119 1.74 -10.28 -36.75
C VAL A 119 0.97 -9.53 -35.67
N SER A 120 1.65 -9.15 -34.59
CA SER A 120 1.03 -8.38 -33.52
C SER A 120 2.04 -7.57 -32.70
N LEU A 121 1.55 -6.47 -32.12
CA LEU A 121 2.27 -5.66 -31.15
C LEU A 121 1.49 -5.63 -29.83
N SER A 122 2.13 -5.98 -28.72
CA SER A 122 1.53 -5.97 -27.38
C SER A 122 2.22 -4.96 -26.46
N LEU A 123 1.45 -4.14 -25.75
CA LEU A 123 1.92 -3.17 -24.74
C LEU A 123 1.37 -3.57 -23.37
N SER A 124 2.23 -3.72 -22.36
CA SER A 124 1.81 -4.05 -20.99
C SER A 124 1.08 -2.88 -20.30
N ARG A 125 0.19 -3.16 -19.35
CA ARG A 125 -0.45 -2.14 -18.50
C ARG A 125 -0.16 -2.41 -17.03
N ASP A 126 -0.17 -1.36 -16.22
CA ASP A 126 0.08 -1.42 -14.77
C ASP A 126 -0.90 -2.34 -14.02
N ASN A 127 -2.10 -2.56 -14.56
CA ASN A 127 -3.11 -3.45 -13.97
C ASN A 127 -3.00 -4.91 -14.47
N GLY A 128 -1.90 -5.27 -15.13
CA GLY A 128 -1.69 -6.58 -15.72
C GLY A 128 -2.43 -6.84 -17.04
N GLY A 129 -3.24 -5.89 -17.50
CA GLY A 129 -3.80 -5.90 -18.85
C GLY A 129 -2.72 -5.73 -19.92
N GLN A 130 -3.08 -6.05 -21.16
CA GLN A 130 -2.27 -5.80 -22.35
C GLN A 130 -3.12 -5.06 -23.38
N ILE A 131 -2.47 -4.24 -24.19
CA ILE A 131 -3.07 -3.65 -25.40
C ILE A 131 -2.41 -4.35 -26.56
N LEU A 132 -3.20 -5.10 -27.32
CA LEU A 132 -2.74 -5.85 -28.49
C LEU A 132 -3.20 -5.12 -29.74
N SER A 133 -2.30 -4.93 -30.69
CA SER A 133 -2.59 -4.47 -32.04
C SER A 133 -2.27 -5.62 -33.00
N LYS A 134 -3.30 -6.33 -33.46
CA LYS A 134 -3.17 -7.56 -34.29
C LYS A 134 -3.35 -7.20 -35.76
N ARG A 135 -2.47 -7.73 -36.63
CA ARG A 135 -2.63 -7.60 -38.08
C ARG A 135 -3.82 -8.44 -38.55
N MET A 136 -4.66 -7.83 -39.38
CA MET A 136 -5.82 -8.41 -40.04
C MET A 136 -5.46 -8.90 -41.45
N SER A 137 -6.33 -9.70 -42.08
CA SER A 137 -6.07 -10.27 -43.41
C SER A 137 -5.97 -9.24 -44.53
N ASP A 138 -6.52 -8.04 -44.33
CA ASP A 138 -6.41 -6.90 -45.24
C ASP A 138 -5.11 -6.08 -45.05
N GLY A 139 -4.28 -6.47 -44.08
CA GLY A 139 -3.02 -5.81 -43.75
C GLY A 139 -3.16 -4.64 -42.77
N GLU A 140 -4.38 -4.29 -42.35
CA GLU A 140 -4.64 -3.30 -41.31
C GLU A 140 -4.43 -3.88 -39.91
N PHE A 141 -4.39 -3.02 -38.90
CA PHE A 141 -4.21 -3.42 -37.50
C PHE A 141 -5.46 -3.16 -36.68
N MET A 142 -5.94 -4.18 -35.97
CA MET A 142 -7.06 -4.09 -35.05
C MET A 142 -6.55 -4.02 -33.61
N PRO A 143 -6.82 -2.92 -32.88
CA PRO A 143 -6.46 -2.79 -31.49
C PRO A 143 -7.50 -3.49 -30.60
N MET A 144 -7.04 -4.17 -29.56
CA MET A 144 -7.89 -4.81 -28.55
C MET A 144 -7.24 -4.74 -27.18
N VAL A 145 -8.04 -4.61 -26.13
CA VAL A 145 -7.56 -4.70 -24.76
C VAL A 145 -7.74 -6.12 -24.27
N LEU A 146 -6.64 -6.77 -23.93
CA LEU A 146 -6.65 -8.04 -23.23
C LEU A 146 -6.57 -7.75 -21.74
N GLN A 147 -7.65 -7.99 -21.02
CA GLN A 147 -7.60 -8.01 -19.56
C GLN A 147 -7.41 -9.45 -19.12
N PRO A 148 -6.42 -9.76 -18.25
CA PRO A 148 -6.40 -11.06 -17.61
C PRO A 148 -7.73 -11.25 -16.89
N HIS A 149 -8.38 -12.39 -17.11
CA HIS A 149 -9.39 -12.83 -16.17
C HIS A 149 -8.67 -13.12 -14.86
N THR A 150 -8.86 -12.21 -13.91
CA THR A 150 -8.28 -12.35 -12.58
C THR A 150 -9.34 -12.80 -11.60
N GLN A 151 -8.97 -13.75 -10.76
CA GLN A 151 -9.76 -14.13 -9.60
C GLN A 151 -9.04 -13.70 -8.33
N PRO A 152 -9.76 -13.21 -7.31
CA PRO A 152 -9.16 -13.00 -6.01
C PRO A 152 -8.82 -14.36 -5.40
N VAL A 153 -7.63 -14.44 -4.80
CA VAL A 153 -7.23 -15.56 -3.96
C VAL A 153 -6.74 -15.01 -2.64
N GLU A 154 -7.21 -15.59 -1.55
CA GLU A 154 -6.86 -15.14 -0.22
C GLU A 154 -5.44 -15.59 0.16
N ARG A 155 -4.77 -14.71 0.89
CA ARG A 155 -3.45 -14.90 1.48
C ARG A 155 -3.47 -14.45 2.91
N ARG A 156 -2.56 -15.03 3.69
CA ARG A 156 -2.40 -14.71 5.09
C ARG A 156 -0.94 -14.54 5.43
N VAL A 157 -0.63 -13.44 6.12
CA VAL A 157 0.64 -13.27 6.81
C VAL A 157 0.38 -13.03 8.29
N SER A 158 1.23 -13.59 9.13
CA SER A 158 1.22 -13.32 10.56
C SER A 158 2.61 -13.49 11.12
N GLY A 159 2.86 -12.94 12.30
CA GLY A 159 4.14 -13.13 12.95
C GLY A 159 4.34 -12.26 14.17
N ARG A 160 5.41 -12.59 14.90
CA ARG A 160 5.93 -11.79 16.00
C ARG A 160 6.86 -10.71 15.46
N ILE A 161 6.70 -9.49 15.95
CA ILE A 161 7.43 -8.31 15.52
C ILE A 161 8.73 -8.25 16.31
N ASP A 162 9.89 -8.29 15.64
CA ASP A 162 11.20 -8.09 16.30
C ASP A 162 11.74 -6.67 16.13
N GLY A 163 11.42 -6.04 15.00
CA GLY A 163 11.86 -4.68 14.64
C GLY A 163 10.67 -3.82 14.24
N SER A 164 10.41 -3.74 12.93
CA SER A 164 9.25 -3.02 12.40
C SER A 164 8.24 -3.97 11.77
N ILE A 165 6.95 -3.68 11.95
CA ILE A 165 5.86 -4.44 11.29
C ILE A 165 6.07 -4.50 9.78
N TYR A 166 6.54 -3.41 9.18
CA TYR A 166 6.79 -3.36 7.74
C TYR A 166 7.81 -4.41 7.29
N GLN A 167 8.97 -4.48 7.95
CA GLN A 167 9.98 -5.48 7.61
C GLN A 167 9.51 -6.91 7.90
N THR A 168 8.87 -7.13 9.05
CA THR A 168 8.36 -8.45 9.42
C THR A 168 7.30 -8.92 8.42
N ALA A 169 6.32 -8.09 8.07
CA ALA A 169 5.26 -8.43 7.12
C ALA A 169 5.81 -8.74 5.72
N LEU A 170 6.74 -7.93 5.19
CA LEU A 170 7.39 -8.22 3.91
C LEU A 170 8.17 -9.54 3.94
N SER A 171 8.87 -9.83 5.03
CA SER A 171 9.59 -11.11 5.18
C SER A 171 8.68 -12.34 5.24
N GLN A 172 7.40 -12.14 5.63
CA GLN A 172 6.37 -13.18 5.63
C GLN A 172 5.62 -13.29 4.30
N GLY A 173 5.94 -12.43 3.32
CA GLY A 173 5.39 -12.46 1.97
C GLY A 173 4.26 -11.45 1.72
N ALA A 174 4.03 -10.50 2.64
CA ALA A 174 3.16 -9.37 2.34
C ALA A 174 3.82 -8.45 1.30
N HIS A 175 3.02 -7.63 0.62
CA HIS A 175 3.52 -6.54 -0.19
C HIS A 175 3.24 -5.19 0.46
N ASP A 176 3.94 -4.16 -0.01
CA ASP A 176 3.88 -2.79 0.50
C ASP A 176 2.45 -2.27 0.69
N GLN A 177 1.56 -2.52 -0.27
CA GLN A 177 0.19 -2.05 -0.22
C GLN A 177 -0.57 -2.61 1.00
N GLN A 178 -0.45 -3.90 1.26
CA GLN A 178 -1.09 -4.56 2.41
C GLN A 178 -0.59 -3.99 3.73
N VAL A 179 0.72 -3.71 3.83
CA VAL A 179 1.29 -3.12 5.05
C VAL A 179 0.80 -1.69 5.25
N VAL A 180 0.74 -0.90 4.18
CA VAL A 180 0.21 0.47 4.22
C VAL A 180 -1.27 0.47 4.63
N ASP A 181 -2.07 -0.43 4.08
CA ASP A 181 -3.49 -0.51 4.41
C ASP A 181 -3.72 -1.01 5.83
N PHE A 182 -2.93 -2.00 6.29
CA PHE A 182 -2.88 -2.38 7.70
C PHE A 182 -2.58 -1.18 8.62
N ALA A 183 -1.58 -0.38 8.26
CA ALA A 183 -1.22 0.81 9.02
C ALA A 183 -2.34 1.85 9.05
N LYS A 184 -3.12 2.00 7.97
CA LYS A 184 -4.30 2.88 7.95
C LYS A 184 -5.42 2.38 8.86
N ILE A 185 -5.71 1.08 8.84
CA ILE A 185 -6.76 0.46 9.66
C ILE A 185 -6.51 0.74 11.15
N PHE A 186 -5.28 0.54 11.61
CA PHE A 186 -4.91 0.75 13.02
C PHE A 186 -4.48 2.18 13.35
N GLY A 187 -4.34 3.08 12.37
CA GLY A 187 -3.76 4.40 12.56
C GLY A 187 -4.50 5.30 13.56
N TYR A 188 -5.75 4.97 13.90
CA TYR A 188 -6.52 5.67 14.93
C TYR A 188 -6.30 5.13 16.36
N ASP A 189 -5.94 3.85 16.48
CA ASP A 189 -5.77 3.17 17.76
C ASP A 189 -4.30 3.04 18.17
N LEU A 190 -3.40 2.96 17.19
CA LEU A 190 -2.00 2.61 17.37
C LEU A 190 -1.08 3.64 16.69
N ASP A 191 -0.17 4.22 17.47
CA ASP A 191 0.99 4.94 16.92
C ASP A 191 2.13 3.93 16.67
N PHE A 192 2.29 3.54 15.41
CA PHE A 192 3.28 2.54 14.99
C PHE A 192 4.72 2.83 15.41
N GLN A 193 5.09 4.10 15.66
CA GLN A 193 6.44 4.45 16.09
C GLN A 193 6.65 4.33 17.60
N ARG A 194 5.56 4.34 18.38
CA ARG A 194 5.61 4.46 19.85
C ARG A 194 5.04 3.26 20.58
N ASP A 195 4.00 2.68 19.99
CA ASP A 195 3.15 1.71 20.66
C ASP A 195 3.53 0.27 20.29
N VAL A 196 4.15 0.07 19.12
CA VAL A 196 4.65 -1.23 18.67
C VAL A 196 5.98 -1.55 19.35
N GLN A 197 6.08 -2.73 19.95
CA GLN A 197 7.25 -3.21 20.66
C GLN A 197 7.71 -4.58 20.12
N PRO A 198 8.99 -4.92 20.28
CA PRO A 198 9.46 -6.28 20.04
C PRO A 198 8.68 -7.30 20.88
N GLY A 199 8.14 -8.32 20.21
CA GLY A 199 7.32 -9.36 20.81
C GLY A 199 5.81 -9.20 20.62
N ASP A 200 5.32 -8.05 20.15
CA ASP A 200 3.93 -7.88 19.71
C ASP A 200 3.66 -8.76 18.47
N GLU A 201 2.41 -9.14 18.24
CA GLU A 201 2.02 -10.03 17.14
C GLU A 201 0.99 -9.36 16.23
N PHE A 202 0.98 -9.77 14.96
CA PHE A 202 0.00 -9.28 13.99
C PHE A 202 -0.45 -10.38 13.04
N GLU A 203 -1.58 -10.14 12.39
CA GLU A 203 -2.15 -10.98 11.35
C GLU A 203 -2.79 -10.08 10.28
N ILE A 204 -2.53 -10.37 9.00
CA ILE A 204 -3.13 -9.71 7.84
C ILE A 204 -3.66 -10.80 6.92
N VAL A 205 -4.96 -10.79 6.65
CA VAL A 205 -5.58 -11.59 5.59
C VAL A 205 -5.96 -10.64 4.47
N TYR A 206 -5.56 -10.95 3.25
CA TYR A 206 -5.75 -10.07 2.10
C TYR A 206 -5.97 -10.87 0.83
N GLU A 207 -6.53 -10.20 -0.17
CA GLU A 207 -6.72 -10.75 -1.51
C GLU A 207 -5.48 -10.47 -2.37
N GLU A 208 -5.14 -11.44 -3.22
CA GLU A 208 -4.27 -11.24 -4.38
C GLU A 208 -5.07 -11.56 -5.63
N MET A 209 -4.99 -10.69 -6.63
CA MET A 209 -5.58 -10.97 -7.93
C MET A 209 -4.62 -11.86 -8.70
N VAL A 210 -5.04 -13.08 -9.05
CA VAL A 210 -4.25 -14.02 -9.85
C VAL A 210 -4.91 -14.26 -11.19
N ASP A 211 -4.12 -14.48 -12.23
CA ASP A 211 -4.61 -14.88 -13.55
C ASP A 211 -5.04 -16.36 -13.57
N GLU A 212 -5.56 -16.81 -14.72
CA GLU A 212 -5.98 -18.21 -14.95
C GLU A 212 -4.85 -19.25 -14.75
N ARG A 213 -3.59 -18.82 -14.76
CA ARG A 213 -2.40 -19.66 -14.55
C ARG A 213 -1.92 -19.62 -13.10
N GLY A 214 -2.59 -18.86 -12.23
CA GLY A 214 -2.23 -18.67 -10.84
C GLY A 214 -1.10 -17.65 -10.61
N ASN A 215 -0.69 -16.91 -11.65
CA ASN A 215 0.30 -15.85 -11.47
C ASN A 215 -0.34 -14.62 -10.84
N ARG A 216 0.35 -14.03 -9.88
CA ARG A 216 -0.09 -12.77 -9.26
C ARG A 216 -0.05 -11.63 -10.28
N VAL A 217 -1.19 -10.95 -10.41
CA VAL A 217 -1.39 -9.78 -11.27
C VAL A 217 -1.34 -8.49 -10.45
N SER A 218 -2.05 -8.44 -9.32
CA SER A 218 -2.07 -7.25 -8.46
C SER A 218 -2.40 -7.58 -7.00
N SER A 219 -2.11 -6.63 -6.11
CA SER A 219 -2.60 -6.66 -4.73
C SER A 219 -4.11 -6.37 -4.71
N GLY A 220 -4.89 -7.19 -4.01
CA GLY A 220 -6.27 -6.93 -3.67
C GLY A 220 -6.41 -6.28 -2.28
N ASN A 221 -7.59 -6.37 -1.68
CA ASN A 221 -7.90 -5.68 -0.43
C ASN A 221 -7.41 -6.43 0.80
N VAL A 222 -7.12 -5.71 1.89
CA VAL A 222 -7.04 -6.33 3.22
C VAL A 222 -8.45 -6.69 3.68
N LEU A 223 -8.69 -7.96 3.96
CA LEU A 223 -9.99 -8.47 4.42
C LEU A 223 -10.08 -8.49 5.94
N TYR A 224 -8.97 -8.85 6.60
CA TYR A 224 -8.87 -8.90 8.06
C TYR A 224 -7.51 -8.41 8.51
N ALA A 225 -7.50 -7.71 9.63
CA ALA A 225 -6.29 -7.20 10.25
C ALA A 225 -6.41 -7.34 11.77
N ALA A 226 -5.42 -8.00 12.39
CA ALA A 226 -5.32 -8.09 13.85
C ALA A 226 -3.94 -7.63 14.32
N PHE A 227 -3.94 -6.96 15.46
CA PHE A 227 -2.75 -6.57 16.19
C PHE A 227 -2.95 -6.96 17.65
N ASN A 228 -2.08 -7.84 18.14
CA ASN A 228 -2.03 -8.27 19.52
C ASN A 228 -0.74 -7.74 20.14
N GLY A 229 -0.83 -6.55 20.73
CA GLY A 229 0.25 -5.93 21.45
C GLY A 229 -0.18 -5.55 22.86
N ARG A 230 0.81 -5.24 23.71
CA ARG A 230 0.54 -4.92 25.13
C ARG A 230 -0.37 -3.71 25.34
N ARG A 231 -0.35 -2.77 24.38
CA ARG A 231 -1.08 -1.50 24.46
C ARG A 231 -2.41 -1.53 23.71
N VAL A 232 -2.47 -2.32 22.65
CA VAL A 232 -3.63 -2.44 21.75
C VAL A 232 -3.77 -3.91 21.42
N ASP A 233 -4.92 -4.47 21.73
CA ASP A 233 -5.33 -5.80 21.30
C ASP A 233 -6.66 -5.63 20.56
N LYS A 234 -6.59 -5.61 19.23
CA LYS A 234 -7.74 -5.30 18.37
C LYS A 234 -7.66 -6.06 17.05
N SER A 235 -8.83 -6.37 16.53
CA SER A 235 -8.99 -6.92 15.19
C SER A 235 -10.12 -6.24 14.45
N TYR A 236 -10.01 -6.26 13.13
CA TYR A 236 -10.85 -5.50 12.22
C TYR A 236 -11.16 -6.31 10.95
N TYR A 237 -12.42 -6.29 10.53
CA TYR A 237 -12.98 -6.97 9.37
C TYR A 237 -13.45 -5.94 8.33
N ARG A 238 -13.07 -6.13 7.07
CA ARG A 238 -13.53 -5.28 5.97
C ARG A 238 -14.99 -5.59 5.65
N PHE A 239 -15.84 -4.56 5.65
CA PHE A 239 -17.26 -4.69 5.32
C PHE A 239 -17.76 -3.48 4.54
N THR A 240 -18.68 -3.73 3.61
CA THR A 240 -19.38 -2.70 2.85
C THR A 240 -20.87 -2.84 3.14
N PRO A 241 -21.43 -2.02 4.02
CA PRO A 241 -22.86 -2.01 4.30
C PRO A 241 -23.68 -1.67 3.05
N GLU A 242 -24.83 -2.34 2.84
CA GLU A 242 -25.68 -2.09 1.67
C GLU A 242 -26.43 -0.75 1.74
N ASP A 243 -26.63 -0.21 2.94
CA ASP A 243 -27.40 1.02 3.17
C ASP A 243 -26.71 2.28 2.60
N ASP A 244 -25.38 2.39 2.72
CA ASP A 244 -24.60 3.52 2.20
C ASP A 244 -23.51 3.14 1.18
N GLY A 245 -23.21 1.84 1.04
CA GLY A 245 -22.19 1.33 0.12
C GLY A 245 -20.76 1.74 0.48
N ALA A 246 -20.53 2.27 1.69
CA ALA A 246 -19.23 2.77 2.10
C ALA A 246 -18.41 1.67 2.79
N THR A 247 -17.37 1.19 2.13
CA THR A 247 -16.44 0.21 2.73
C THR A 247 -15.69 0.83 3.90
N ASP A 248 -15.70 0.13 5.04
CA ASP A 248 -14.87 0.45 6.20
C ASP A 248 -14.42 -0.85 6.88
N TYR A 249 -13.70 -0.72 7.99
CA TYR A 249 -13.23 -1.83 8.81
C TYR A 249 -13.92 -1.78 10.17
N PHE A 250 -14.42 -2.92 10.64
CA PHE A 250 -15.22 -3.00 11.87
C PHE A 250 -14.66 -4.07 12.80
N ASN A 251 -14.67 -3.82 14.10
CA ASN A 251 -14.28 -4.81 15.10
C ASN A 251 -15.36 -5.91 15.21
N PHE A 252 -15.12 -6.88 16.09
CA PHE A 252 -16.05 -8.00 16.31
C PHE A 252 -17.49 -7.56 16.63
N ASP A 253 -17.64 -6.45 17.34
CA ASP A 253 -18.92 -5.86 17.76
C ASP A 253 -19.55 -4.94 16.70
N GLY A 254 -18.97 -4.85 15.51
CA GLY A 254 -19.47 -3.98 14.44
C GLY A 254 -19.17 -2.50 14.66
N GLU A 255 -18.17 -2.16 15.47
CA GLU A 255 -17.71 -0.78 15.65
C GLU A 255 -16.58 -0.45 14.68
N SER A 256 -16.69 0.69 14.00
CA SER A 256 -15.71 1.12 13.00
C SER A 256 -14.31 1.39 13.59
N ALA A 257 -13.29 0.96 12.84
CA ALA A 257 -11.88 1.29 13.02
C ALA A 257 -11.65 2.79 12.83
N THR A 258 -12.39 3.39 11.90
CA THR A 258 -12.42 4.84 11.67
C THR A 258 -13.07 5.50 12.89
N LYS A 259 -12.24 6.15 13.71
CA LYS A 259 -12.72 6.91 14.87
C LYS A 259 -13.30 8.23 14.41
N PHE A 260 -14.31 8.69 15.14
CA PHE A 260 -14.98 9.97 14.87
C PHE A 260 -14.00 11.16 14.81
N LEU A 261 -12.90 11.10 15.56
CA LEU A 261 -11.78 12.06 15.50
C LEU A 261 -10.42 11.35 15.53
N MET A 262 -9.45 11.88 14.77
CA MET A 262 -8.03 11.53 14.86
C MET A 262 -7.45 12.08 16.18
N LYS A 263 -6.65 11.26 16.86
CA LYS A 263 -5.86 11.69 18.02
C LYS A 263 -4.68 12.58 17.61
N THR A 264 -4.07 12.26 16.48
CA THR A 264 -2.88 12.93 15.95
C THR A 264 -3.14 13.43 14.52
N PRO A 265 -3.67 14.65 14.35
CA PRO A 265 -3.99 15.19 13.02
C PRO A 265 -2.77 15.78 12.28
N ILE A 266 -1.62 15.10 12.38
CA ILE A 266 -0.34 15.51 11.79
C ILE A 266 0.61 14.31 11.67
N ASN A 267 1.33 14.20 10.56
CA ASN A 267 2.31 13.13 10.34
C ASN A 267 3.73 13.59 10.72
N GLY A 268 4.55 12.67 11.23
CA GLY A 268 5.98 12.92 11.50
C GLY A 268 6.27 13.95 12.60
N ALA A 269 5.31 14.19 13.50
CA ALA A 269 5.45 15.18 14.57
C ALA A 269 5.74 14.51 15.92
N ARG A 270 6.55 15.17 16.75
CA ARG A 270 6.78 14.73 18.14
C ARG A 270 5.82 15.44 19.09
N LEU A 271 5.14 14.67 19.93
CA LEU A 271 4.46 15.19 21.12
C LEU A 271 5.46 15.95 22.00
N SER A 272 5.25 17.25 22.14
CA SER A 272 6.15 18.18 22.84
C SER A 272 5.57 18.70 24.15
N SER A 273 4.24 18.79 24.25
CA SER A 273 3.55 19.09 25.49
C SER A 273 2.18 18.44 25.54
N ASN A 274 1.85 17.83 26.67
CA ASN A 274 0.54 17.22 26.94
C ASN A 274 -0.49 18.26 27.35
N PHE A 275 -1.77 17.89 27.27
CA PHE A 275 -2.87 18.57 27.95
C PHE A 275 -2.70 18.53 29.46
N GLY A 276 -3.10 19.59 30.16
CA GLY A 276 -3.11 19.64 31.63
C GLY A 276 -2.40 20.85 32.24
N TYR A 277 -2.39 20.93 33.57
CA TYR A 277 -1.73 22.03 34.29
C TYR A 277 -0.22 21.93 34.18
N ARG A 278 0.40 23.01 33.70
CA ARG A 278 1.87 23.12 33.61
C ARG A 278 2.32 24.56 33.83
N ARG A 279 3.59 24.74 34.16
CA ARG A 279 4.21 26.07 34.22
C ARG A 279 4.24 26.67 32.80
N HIS A 280 3.58 27.81 32.62
CA HIS A 280 3.45 28.45 31.33
C HIS A 280 4.79 29.06 30.90
N PRO A 281 5.31 28.74 29.71
CA PRO A 281 6.68 29.09 29.32
C PRO A 281 6.91 30.59 29.16
N ILE A 282 5.85 31.36 28.87
CA ILE A 282 5.96 32.81 28.68
C ILE A 282 5.68 33.58 29.98
N SER A 283 4.73 33.12 30.80
CA SER A 283 4.26 33.88 31.97
C SER A 283 4.76 33.33 33.31
N GLY A 284 5.38 32.14 33.33
CA GLY A 284 5.99 31.55 34.52
C GLY A 284 5.03 30.95 35.56
N TYR A 285 3.71 31.16 35.44
CA TYR A 285 2.68 30.62 36.34
C TYR A 285 2.12 29.27 35.86
N ASN A 286 1.60 28.46 36.78
CA ASN A 286 0.84 27.26 36.41
C ASN A 286 -0.44 27.64 35.69
N LYS A 287 -0.56 27.21 34.43
CA LYS A 287 -1.71 27.44 33.57
C LYS A 287 -2.15 26.13 32.95
N LEU A 288 -3.46 25.95 32.81
CA LEU A 288 -4.01 24.82 32.07
C LEU A 288 -3.61 24.95 30.60
N HIS A 289 -2.89 23.95 30.11
CA HIS A 289 -2.68 23.74 28.70
C HIS A 289 -3.90 23.04 28.12
N LYS A 290 -4.66 23.76 27.30
CA LYS A 290 -6.00 23.38 26.81
C LYS A 290 -5.99 22.40 25.63
N GLY A 291 -4.80 22.01 25.20
CA GLY A 291 -4.58 21.15 24.05
C GLY A 291 -3.30 20.34 24.19
N THR A 292 -2.87 19.79 23.07
CA THR A 292 -1.67 18.97 22.92
C THR A 292 -0.78 19.61 21.86
N ASP A 293 0.52 19.75 22.15
CA ASP A 293 1.47 20.40 21.25
C ASP A 293 2.29 19.34 20.50
N PHE A 294 2.20 19.34 19.17
CA PHE A 294 2.99 18.49 18.29
C PHE A 294 4.06 19.33 17.58
N ALA A 295 5.32 19.16 17.97
CA ALA A 295 6.43 19.83 17.33
C ALA A 295 6.75 19.16 15.99
N ALA A 296 6.78 19.97 14.93
CA ALA A 296 7.05 19.55 13.56
C ALA A 296 7.65 20.73 12.76
N PRO A 297 8.41 20.48 11.69
CA PRO A 297 8.94 21.54 10.83
C PRO A 297 7.82 22.45 10.31
N SER A 298 8.13 23.75 10.13
CA SER A 298 7.17 24.66 9.49
C SER A 298 6.85 24.19 8.08
N GLY A 299 5.58 24.27 7.68
CA GLY A 299 5.11 23.76 6.41
C GLY A 299 4.61 22.32 6.45
N THR A 300 4.76 21.59 7.57
CA THR A 300 4.16 20.25 7.72
C THR A 300 2.64 20.33 7.59
N PRO A 301 1.99 19.49 6.75
CA PRO A 301 0.53 19.49 6.61
C PRO A 301 -0.18 19.17 7.93
N ILE A 302 -1.28 19.89 8.19
CA ILE A 302 -2.20 19.65 9.30
C ILE A 302 -3.52 19.17 8.72
N TYR A 303 -4.06 18.10 9.29
CA TYR A 303 -5.27 17.45 8.78
C TYR A 303 -6.49 17.79 9.63
N ALA A 304 -7.69 17.78 9.03
CA ALA A 304 -8.93 17.78 9.78
C ALA A 304 -9.05 16.46 10.55
N ALA A 305 -9.12 16.54 11.88
CA ALA A 305 -9.22 15.36 12.72
C ALA A 305 -10.54 14.60 12.52
N GLY A 306 -11.58 15.19 11.97
CA GLY A 306 -12.84 14.51 11.69
C GLY A 306 -13.68 15.26 10.67
N HIS A 307 -14.71 14.58 10.14
CA HIS A 307 -15.69 15.21 9.26
C HIS A 307 -16.40 16.35 9.99
N GLY A 308 -16.58 17.48 9.31
CA GLY A 308 -17.19 18.63 9.96
C GLY A 308 -17.33 19.85 9.08
N THR A 309 -17.67 20.96 9.73
CA THR A 309 -17.76 22.28 9.10
C THR A 309 -16.86 23.25 9.84
N ILE A 310 -16.04 23.99 9.11
CA ILE A 310 -15.17 25.02 9.66
C ILE A 310 -16.06 26.13 10.25
N GLU A 311 -16.02 26.32 11.57
CA GLU A 311 -16.68 27.46 12.22
C GLU A 311 -15.86 28.73 12.09
N ARG A 312 -14.53 28.58 12.05
CA ARG A 312 -13.59 29.69 12.05
C ARG A 312 -12.31 29.31 11.32
N ALA A 313 -11.81 30.22 10.50
CA ALA A 313 -10.48 30.16 9.89
C ALA A 313 -9.94 31.59 9.74
N ASN A 314 -9.25 32.10 10.77
CA ASN A 314 -8.69 33.44 10.79
C ASN A 314 -7.61 33.54 11.88
N ARG A 315 -6.96 34.71 11.97
CA ARG A 315 -6.03 34.99 13.08
C ARG A 315 -6.81 35.21 14.39
N TYR A 316 -6.43 34.52 15.47
CA TYR A 316 -7.16 34.52 16.74
C TYR A 316 -6.25 34.71 17.96
N GLY A 317 -5.83 35.96 18.18
CA GLY A 317 -5.03 36.34 19.36
C GLY A 317 -3.76 35.50 19.52
N GLY A 318 -3.58 34.94 20.72
CA GLY A 318 -2.42 34.10 21.06
C GLY A 318 -2.32 32.80 20.27
N TYR A 319 -3.41 32.31 19.68
CA TYR A 319 -3.38 31.12 18.83
C TYR A 319 -2.78 31.38 17.44
N GLY A 320 -2.56 32.64 17.05
CA GLY A 320 -2.07 32.96 15.71
C GLY A 320 -3.10 32.59 14.64
N ASN A 321 -2.66 32.02 13.52
CA ASN A 321 -3.58 31.50 12.51
C ASN A 321 -4.25 30.25 13.04
N TYR A 322 -5.58 30.29 13.07
CA TYR A 322 -6.40 29.37 13.84
C TYR A 322 -7.58 28.86 13.01
N ILE A 323 -7.78 27.54 13.03
CA ILE A 323 -8.98 26.89 12.52
C ILE A 323 -9.72 26.22 13.67
N ARG A 324 -11.05 26.36 13.69
CA ARG A 324 -11.95 25.54 14.53
C ARG A 324 -12.98 24.86 13.66
N ILE A 325 -13.13 23.55 13.84
CA ILE A 325 -14.07 22.70 13.11
C ILE A 325 -15.12 22.21 14.10
N LYS A 326 -16.39 22.33 13.71
CA LYS A 326 -17.52 21.69 14.39
C LYS A 326 -17.78 20.33 13.78
N HIS A 327 -17.95 19.35 14.64
CA HIS A 327 -18.31 17.98 14.30
C HIS A 327 -19.71 17.66 14.86
N ALA A 328 -20.21 16.46 14.57
CA ALA A 328 -21.42 15.92 15.21
C ALA A 328 -21.23 15.72 16.74
N ASN A 329 -22.30 15.35 17.43
CA ASN A 329 -22.29 14.92 18.85
C ASN A 329 -21.69 15.96 19.83
N GLY A 330 -21.75 17.24 19.47
CA GLY A 330 -21.26 18.35 20.30
C GLY A 330 -19.74 18.50 20.34
N PHE A 331 -19.01 17.80 19.47
CA PHE A 331 -17.55 17.88 19.40
C PHE A 331 -17.07 19.03 18.53
N GLN A 332 -15.94 19.61 18.91
CA GLN A 332 -15.20 20.59 18.13
C GLN A 332 -13.71 20.28 18.22
N THR A 333 -12.97 20.57 17.16
CA THR A 333 -11.51 20.53 17.16
C THR A 333 -10.93 21.87 16.79
N ALA A 334 -9.78 22.21 17.37
CA ALA A 334 -9.10 23.46 17.12
C ALA A 334 -7.62 23.26 16.83
N TYR A 335 -7.10 24.07 15.92
CA TYR A 335 -5.77 23.95 15.35
C TYR A 335 -5.14 25.33 15.30
N ALA A 336 -4.01 25.52 15.94
CA ALA A 336 -3.39 26.81 16.13
C ALA A 336 -1.93 26.86 15.65
N HIS A 337 -1.39 28.08 15.67
CA HIS A 337 -0.02 28.44 15.29
C HIS A 337 0.34 28.17 13.83
N MET A 338 -0.66 28.02 12.94
CA MET A 338 -0.41 27.72 11.53
C MET A 338 0.42 28.81 10.84
N SER A 339 1.23 28.43 9.86
CA SER A 339 1.91 29.38 8.96
C SER A 339 0.91 29.97 7.97
N ARG A 340 0.07 29.11 7.39
CA ARG A 340 -1.00 29.46 6.44
C ARG A 340 -2.12 28.41 6.46
N PHE A 341 -3.30 28.81 6.00
CA PHE A 341 -4.41 27.89 5.72
C PHE A 341 -4.23 27.20 4.37
N ALA A 342 -4.81 26.02 4.20
CA ALA A 342 -4.93 25.39 2.89
C ALA A 342 -5.96 26.13 2.03
N SER A 343 -5.91 25.90 0.71
CA SER A 343 -6.84 26.55 -0.23
C SER A 343 -8.29 26.19 0.10
N GLY A 344 -9.19 27.16 0.01
CA GLY A 344 -10.63 26.95 0.27
C GLY A 344 -11.03 26.81 1.75
N MET A 345 -10.07 26.86 2.68
CA MET A 345 -10.36 26.77 4.11
C MET A 345 -10.84 28.11 4.66
N ARG A 346 -12.16 28.22 4.85
CA ARG A 346 -12.85 29.40 5.38
C ARG A 346 -14.04 28.96 6.23
N ALA A 347 -14.57 29.87 7.04
CA ALA A 347 -15.80 29.60 7.79
C ALA A 347 -16.93 29.17 6.84
N GLY A 348 -17.66 28.12 7.21
CA GLY A 348 -18.71 27.49 6.42
C GLY A 348 -18.23 26.37 5.48
N SER A 349 -16.93 26.22 5.23
CA SER A 349 -16.42 25.11 4.41
C SER A 349 -16.63 23.76 5.10
N ARG A 350 -17.12 22.78 4.36
CA ARG A 350 -17.15 21.37 4.80
C ARG A 350 -15.77 20.75 4.59
N VAL A 351 -15.37 19.90 5.52
CA VAL A 351 -14.13 19.13 5.46
C VAL A 351 -14.40 17.70 5.85
N GLN A 352 -13.70 16.78 5.20
CA GLN A 352 -13.65 15.39 5.57
C GLN A 352 -12.47 15.14 6.52
N GLN A 353 -12.57 14.10 7.34
CA GLN A 353 -11.44 13.63 8.13
C GLN A 353 -10.25 13.34 7.20
N GLY A 354 -9.05 13.80 7.58
CA GLY A 354 -7.85 13.65 6.76
C GLY A 354 -7.64 14.74 5.70
N ASP A 355 -8.59 15.66 5.48
CA ASP A 355 -8.37 16.79 4.58
C ASP A 355 -7.25 17.71 5.10
N VAL A 356 -6.36 18.19 4.22
CA VAL A 356 -5.36 19.19 4.60
C VAL A 356 -6.04 20.54 4.84
N ILE A 357 -6.02 21.02 6.07
CA ILE A 357 -6.66 22.28 6.47
C ILE A 357 -5.67 23.45 6.60
N GLY A 358 -4.39 23.15 6.77
CA GLY A 358 -3.37 24.16 6.95
C GLY A 358 -1.99 23.55 7.12
N TYR A 359 -1.03 24.40 7.48
CA TYR A 359 0.36 24.00 7.57
C TYR A 359 0.99 24.55 8.85
N VAL A 360 1.84 23.74 9.49
CA VAL A 360 2.53 24.11 10.73
C VAL A 360 3.31 25.41 10.56
N GLY A 361 3.27 26.24 11.60
CA GLY A 361 4.03 27.48 11.69
C GLY A 361 4.36 27.78 13.14
N SER A 362 4.60 29.07 13.41
CA SER A 362 4.86 29.57 14.76
C SER A 362 4.18 30.94 14.95
N THR A 363 2.96 31.10 14.42
CA THR A 363 2.22 32.36 14.54
C THR A 363 1.57 32.50 15.92
N GLY A 364 1.36 33.74 16.38
CA GLY A 364 0.78 33.99 17.71
C GLY A 364 1.80 33.82 18.83
N ALA A 365 1.35 33.38 20.00
CA ALA A 365 2.17 33.15 21.18
C ALA A 365 2.78 31.74 21.12
N SER A 366 3.86 31.60 20.35
CA SER A 366 4.57 30.34 20.13
C SER A 366 6.08 30.53 20.31
N THR A 367 6.76 29.55 20.90
CA THR A 367 8.23 29.56 21.06
C THR A 367 8.98 28.92 19.90
N GLY A 368 8.29 28.21 19.01
CA GLY A 368 8.87 27.58 17.82
C GLY A 368 7.84 26.79 17.02
N PRO A 369 8.20 26.23 15.85
CA PRO A 369 7.25 25.54 14.98
C PRO A 369 6.57 24.33 15.65
N HIS A 370 5.25 24.40 15.80
CA HIS A 370 4.43 23.31 16.32
C HIS A 370 2.95 23.48 15.94
N LEU A 371 2.19 22.39 16.01
CA LEU A 371 0.73 22.39 16.03
C LEU A 371 0.26 22.36 17.48
N HIS A 372 -0.55 23.33 17.88
CA HIS A 372 -1.35 23.23 19.10
C HIS A 372 -2.76 22.74 18.74
N TYR A 373 -3.11 21.55 19.22
CA TYR A 373 -4.35 20.83 18.91
C TYR A 373 -5.25 20.72 20.14
N GLU A 374 -6.48 21.19 20.04
CA GLU A 374 -7.48 21.08 21.11
C GLU A 374 -8.68 20.26 20.64
N VAL A 375 -9.24 19.47 21.56
CA VAL A 375 -10.54 18.81 21.39
C VAL A 375 -11.48 19.38 22.44
N LEU A 376 -12.69 19.72 22.03
CA LEU A 376 -13.76 20.19 22.90
C LEU A 376 -14.99 19.32 22.74
N ARG A 377 -15.72 19.09 23.84
CA ARG A 377 -17.06 18.49 23.83
C ARG A 377 -18.01 19.40 24.60
N ASN A 378 -19.08 19.83 23.94
CA ASN A 378 -20.06 20.77 24.51
C ASN A 378 -19.39 22.03 25.11
N GLY A 379 -18.36 22.55 24.44
CA GLY A 379 -17.62 23.74 24.86
C GLY A 379 -16.52 23.53 25.92
N SER A 380 -16.40 22.34 26.50
CA SER A 380 -15.34 22.02 27.48
C SER A 380 -14.14 21.37 26.80
N HIS A 381 -12.92 21.85 27.09
CA HIS A 381 -11.69 21.25 26.59
C HIS A 381 -11.40 19.92 27.28
N ILE A 382 -11.04 18.91 26.49
CA ILE A 382 -10.74 17.55 26.97
C ILE A 382 -9.40 17.07 26.41
N ASN A 383 -8.78 16.14 27.12
CA ASN A 383 -7.49 15.58 26.71
C ASN A 383 -7.68 14.62 25.53
N ALA A 384 -7.28 15.05 24.33
CA ALA A 384 -7.36 14.26 23.10
C ALA A 384 -6.63 12.91 23.19
N MET A 385 -5.54 12.83 23.97
CA MET A 385 -4.67 11.65 24.03
C MET A 385 -5.23 10.55 24.93
N THR A 386 -6.11 10.89 25.87
CA THR A 386 -6.72 9.93 26.80
C THR A 386 -8.21 9.74 26.56
N LEU A 387 -8.78 10.47 25.59
CA LEU A 387 -10.17 10.34 25.25
C LEU A 387 -10.38 9.05 24.47
N ASP A 388 -11.31 8.23 24.97
CA ASP A 388 -11.89 7.17 24.18
C ASP A 388 -12.82 7.82 23.14
N MET A 389 -12.33 7.91 21.91
CA MET A 389 -13.06 8.57 20.83
C MET A 389 -14.21 7.65 20.43
N PRO A 390 -15.47 8.15 20.38
CA PRO A 390 -16.56 7.33 19.87
C PRO A 390 -16.21 6.82 18.48
N THR A 391 -16.50 5.54 18.24
CA THR A 391 -16.39 4.94 16.91
C THR A 391 -17.28 5.72 15.95
N GLY A 392 -16.82 5.92 14.70
CA GLY A 392 -17.55 6.75 13.75
C GLY A 392 -18.93 6.19 13.46
N ARG A 393 -18.99 4.87 13.22
CA ARG A 393 -20.21 4.09 12.95
C ARG A 393 -20.24 2.85 13.84
N LYS A 394 -21.43 2.51 14.35
CA LYS A 394 -21.73 1.25 15.02
C LYS A 394 -22.81 0.52 14.24
N LEU A 395 -22.48 -0.63 13.68
CA LEU A 395 -23.43 -1.42 12.90
C LEU A 395 -24.54 -1.98 13.78
N ALA A 396 -24.26 -2.20 15.07
CA ALA A 396 -25.24 -2.63 16.07
C ALA A 396 -26.44 -1.67 16.24
N ASP A 397 -26.33 -0.41 15.80
CA ASP A 397 -27.46 0.54 15.78
C ASP A 397 -28.52 0.16 14.71
N SER A 398 -28.17 -0.71 13.75
CA SER A 398 -29.04 -1.26 12.70
C SER A 398 -28.99 -2.79 12.70
N PRO A 399 -29.99 -3.50 13.27
CA PRO A 399 -29.97 -4.96 13.38
C PRO A 399 -29.76 -5.69 12.05
N ALA A 400 -30.36 -5.21 10.96
CA ALA A 400 -30.21 -5.82 9.63
C ALA A 400 -28.77 -5.71 9.11
N THR A 401 -28.18 -4.51 9.18
CA THR A 401 -26.79 -4.28 8.77
C THR A 401 -25.80 -5.04 9.66
N PHE A 402 -26.11 -5.19 10.96
CA PHE A 402 -25.28 -6.00 11.85
C PHE A 402 -25.34 -7.50 11.51
N GLU A 403 -26.50 -8.02 11.10
CA GLU A 403 -26.64 -9.40 10.65
C GLU A 403 -25.85 -9.67 9.36
N GLU A 404 -25.91 -8.76 8.38
CA GLU A 404 -25.06 -8.79 7.18
C GLU A 404 -23.57 -8.78 7.53
N PHE A 405 -23.17 -7.93 8.49
CA PHE A 405 -21.80 -7.87 8.97
C PHE A 405 -21.37 -9.18 9.62
N VAL A 406 -22.21 -9.80 10.44
CA VAL A 406 -21.92 -11.10 11.07
C VAL A 406 -21.72 -12.18 10.00
N ALA A 407 -22.58 -12.24 8.98
CA ALA A 407 -22.40 -13.17 7.87
C ALA A 407 -21.06 -12.94 7.15
N ARG A 408 -20.73 -11.68 6.83
CA ARG A 408 -19.45 -11.35 6.19
C ARG A 408 -18.24 -11.66 7.08
N ARG A 409 -18.33 -11.42 8.38
CA ARG A 409 -17.30 -11.76 9.36
C ARG A 409 -17.04 -13.26 9.37
N ASP A 410 -18.09 -14.07 9.40
CA ASP A 410 -17.99 -15.53 9.41
C ASP A 410 -17.36 -16.06 8.11
N GLU A 411 -17.67 -15.47 6.95
CA GLU A 411 -16.98 -15.75 5.68
C GLU A 411 -15.48 -15.44 5.76
N ILE A 412 -15.12 -14.25 6.26
CA ILE A 412 -13.72 -13.83 6.40
C ILE A 412 -12.97 -14.74 7.39
N ASP A 413 -13.62 -15.18 8.47
CA ASP A 413 -13.02 -16.13 9.42
C ASP A 413 -12.81 -17.52 8.79
N GLN A 414 -13.67 -17.96 7.87
CA GLN A 414 -13.42 -19.18 7.09
C GLN A 414 -12.20 -18.99 6.17
N MET A 415 -12.15 -17.88 5.42
CA MET A 415 -11.02 -17.53 4.56
C MET A 415 -9.71 -17.48 5.35
N ARG A 416 -9.72 -16.85 6.53
CA ARG A 416 -8.56 -16.73 7.41
C ARG A 416 -8.00 -18.08 7.86
N ARG A 417 -8.86 -19.07 8.10
CA ARG A 417 -8.45 -20.42 8.52
C ARG A 417 -7.86 -21.24 7.36
N THR A 418 -8.31 -20.99 6.13
CA THR A 418 -7.90 -21.76 4.95
C THR A 418 -6.82 -21.07 4.10
N ALA A 419 -6.65 -19.76 4.26
CA ALA A 419 -5.72 -18.96 3.48
C ALA A 419 -4.26 -19.44 3.67
N PRO A 420 -3.55 -19.77 2.58
CA PRO A 420 -2.17 -20.21 2.66
C PRO A 420 -1.24 -19.06 3.09
N THR A 421 -0.16 -19.41 3.78
CA THR A 421 0.94 -18.48 4.05
C THR A 421 1.88 -18.45 2.85
N PRO A 422 2.20 -17.26 2.27
CA PRO A 422 3.02 -17.17 1.06
C PRO A 422 4.37 -17.88 1.15
N ASN A 423 5.01 -17.86 2.32
CA ASN A 423 6.35 -18.43 2.54
C ASN A 423 6.36 -19.80 3.25
N GLY A 424 5.19 -20.44 3.46
CA GLY A 424 5.09 -21.77 4.09
C GLY A 424 5.60 -21.86 5.56
N GLY A 425 6.02 -20.75 6.15
CA GLY A 425 6.66 -20.65 7.47
C GLY A 425 5.79 -19.97 8.52
N GLY A 426 4.52 -20.36 8.64
CA GLY A 426 3.67 -19.93 9.74
C GLY A 426 3.71 -20.97 10.86
N VAL A 427 4.18 -20.60 12.05
CA VAL A 427 3.85 -21.33 13.28
C VAL A 427 2.33 -21.31 13.38
N MET A 428 1.69 -22.48 13.29
CA MET A 428 0.29 -22.64 13.63
C MET A 428 0.12 -22.15 15.07
N MET A 429 -0.56 -21.02 15.26
CA MET A 429 -1.16 -20.74 16.55
C MET A 429 -2.04 -21.94 16.88
N ALA A 430 -1.70 -22.65 17.95
CA ALA A 430 -2.36 -23.89 18.32
C ALA A 430 -3.87 -23.65 18.36
N SER A 431 -4.60 -24.45 17.58
CA SER A 431 -6.03 -24.34 17.30
C SER A 431 -6.95 -24.55 18.50
N ASN A 432 -6.44 -24.54 19.73
CA ASN A 432 -7.20 -24.70 20.98
C ASN A 432 -7.06 -23.54 21.97
N GLU A 433 -6.41 -22.44 21.59
CA GLU A 433 -6.42 -21.19 22.37
C GLU A 433 -6.76 -20.00 21.45
N VAL A 434 -7.86 -20.12 20.68
CA VAL A 434 -8.60 -18.92 20.29
C VAL A 434 -9.36 -18.51 21.55
N PRO A 435 -8.92 -17.49 22.31
CA PRO A 435 -9.80 -16.96 23.34
C PRO A 435 -11.08 -16.53 22.61
N PRO A 436 -12.28 -16.76 23.17
CA PRO A 436 -13.44 -16.03 22.70
C PRO A 436 -13.01 -14.55 22.69
N ALA A 437 -13.22 -13.88 21.57
CA ALA A 437 -12.99 -12.44 21.48
C ALA A 437 -13.64 -11.80 22.72
N PRO A 438 -12.89 -11.00 23.50
CA PRO A 438 -13.45 -10.36 24.69
C PRO A 438 -14.62 -9.44 24.34
#